data_AF-A0A953B1H4-F1
#
_entry.id   AF-A0A953B1H4-F1
#
_cell.length_a   1.000
_cell.length_b   1.000
_cell.length_c   1.000
_cell.angle_alpha   90.00
_cell.angle_beta   90.00
_cell.angle_gamma   90.00
#
_symmetry.space_group_name_H-M   'P 1'
#
loop_
_entity.id
_entity.type
_entity.pdbx_description
1 polymer ?
#
loop_
_entity_poly.entity_id
_entity_poly.type
_entity_poly.pdbx_seq_one_letter_code
_entity_poly.pdbx_strand_id
1 'polypeptide(L)'
;MRKVAVAVRDDSLSGDDGLDTLSGGAGHDTLHGGTGADVLTGGTGDDVFLYVFDGNVEADGDTITDFNRHHDVLVFQDYDGGTLTHLVADLWTLSYLIDGSTETDVLRITGIDTLKQGVDHPFV
;
A
#
# COMPACT_ATOMS: atom_id res chain seq x y z
N MET A 1 6.83 -15.64 -0.54
CA MET A 1 7.63 -16.24 0.57
C MET A 1 7.07 -15.70 1.90
N ARG A 2 7.72 -15.87 3.06
CA ARG A 2 7.28 -15.23 4.33
C ARG A 2 8.45 -14.43 4.89
N LYS A 3 8.32 -13.11 5.00
CA LYS A 3 9.37 -12.21 5.52
C LYS A 3 8.85 -11.54 6.78
N VAL A 4 9.48 -11.83 7.90
CA VAL A 4 9.09 -11.29 9.22
C VAL A 4 10.28 -10.51 9.74
N ALA A 5 10.17 -9.18 9.85
CA ALA A 5 11.05 -8.41 10.72
C ALA A 5 10.45 -8.43 12.13
N VAL A 6 11.30 -8.66 13.13
CA VAL A 6 10.95 -8.62 14.57
C VAL A 6 11.94 -7.68 15.27
N ALA A 7 12.39 -6.65 14.56
CA ALA A 7 13.38 -5.70 15.04
C ALA A 7 12.69 -4.44 15.58
N VAL A 8 13.40 -3.70 16.44
CA VAL A 8 12.98 -2.39 17.01
C VAL A 8 13.62 -1.23 16.23
N ARG A 9 13.85 -1.41 14.93
CA ARG A 9 14.61 -0.51 14.09
C ARG A 9 13.83 -0.27 12.81
N ASP A 10 14.02 0.91 12.26
CA ASP A 10 13.52 1.29 10.95
C ASP A 10 14.07 0.35 9.87
N ASP A 11 13.17 -0.41 9.25
CA ASP A 11 13.47 -1.41 8.23
C ASP A 11 12.88 -1.01 6.86
N SER A 12 13.55 -1.44 5.79
CA SER A 12 13.00 -1.38 4.43
C SER A 12 12.70 -2.80 3.97
N LEU A 13 11.41 -3.13 3.88
CA LEU A 13 10.92 -4.43 3.49
C LEU A 13 10.32 -4.35 2.10
N SER A 14 10.93 -5.06 1.15
CA SER A 14 10.28 -5.41 -0.12
C SER A 14 9.94 -6.89 -0.11
N GLY A 15 8.73 -7.23 -0.55
CA GLY A 15 8.41 -8.54 -1.11
C GLY A 15 8.86 -8.63 -2.57
N ASP A 16 8.59 -9.78 -3.17
CA ASP A 16 8.93 -10.14 -4.54
C ASP A 16 7.63 -10.33 -5.34
N ASP A 17 7.65 -11.17 -6.38
CA ASP A 17 6.43 -11.58 -7.07
C ASP A 17 5.68 -12.67 -6.27
N GLY A 18 4.36 -12.56 -6.21
CA GLY A 18 3.43 -13.53 -5.64
C GLY A 18 2.79 -13.07 -4.33
N LEU A 19 2.20 -14.00 -3.58
CA LEU A 19 1.58 -13.66 -2.29
C LEU A 19 2.65 -13.62 -1.21
N ASP A 20 2.94 -12.42 -0.71
CA ASP A 20 3.84 -12.16 0.39
C ASP A 20 3.11 -11.74 1.67
N THR A 21 3.77 -11.99 2.79
CA THR A 21 3.37 -11.47 4.10
C THR A 21 4.57 -10.77 4.69
N LEU A 22 4.43 -9.45 4.89
CA LEU A 22 5.47 -8.58 5.43
C LEU A 22 5.02 -8.01 6.78
N SER A 23 5.93 -8.00 7.74
CA SER A 23 5.73 -7.37 9.05
C SER A 23 6.97 -6.56 9.39
N GLY A 24 6.80 -5.26 9.63
CA GLY A 24 7.87 -4.31 9.99
C GLY A 24 8.32 -4.47 11.44
N GLY A 25 7.36 -4.45 12.37
CA GLY A 25 7.61 -4.73 13.77
C GLY A 25 7.57 -3.45 14.60
N ALA A 26 8.70 -2.97 15.10
CA ALA A 26 8.74 -1.70 15.81
C ALA A 26 9.80 -0.79 15.18
N GLY A 27 9.49 0.48 15.01
CA GLY A 27 10.34 1.42 14.28
C GLY A 27 9.53 2.15 13.23
N HIS A 28 10.20 2.93 12.39
CA HIS A 28 9.59 3.59 11.23
C HIS A 28 9.90 2.79 9.98
N ASP A 29 9.03 1.86 9.64
CA ASP A 29 9.29 0.90 8.58
C ASP A 29 8.75 1.37 7.23
N THR A 30 9.40 0.96 6.15
CA THR A 30 8.88 1.13 4.78
C THR A 30 8.62 -0.24 4.16
N LEU A 31 7.36 -0.54 3.88
CA LEU A 31 6.89 -1.81 3.35
C LEU A 31 6.42 -1.65 1.90
N HIS A 32 6.99 -2.43 0.99
CA HIS A 32 6.57 -2.57 -0.40
C HIS A 32 6.21 -4.04 -0.64
N GLY A 33 4.95 -4.31 -0.94
CA GLY A 33 4.46 -5.67 -1.18
C GLY A 33 5.17 -6.36 -2.33
N GLY A 34 5.29 -5.67 -3.47
CA GLY A 34 5.75 -6.26 -4.71
C GLY A 34 4.55 -6.47 -5.64
N THR A 35 4.58 -7.54 -6.44
CA THR A 35 3.42 -7.92 -7.25
C THR A 35 2.68 -9.08 -6.59
N GLY A 36 1.36 -9.15 -6.70
CA GLY A 36 0.50 -10.12 -6.03
C GLY A 36 -0.23 -9.54 -4.82
N ALA A 37 -1.30 -10.22 -4.39
CA ALA A 37 -2.17 -9.75 -3.29
C ALA A 37 -1.50 -9.97 -1.92
N ASP A 38 -0.84 -8.95 -1.41
CA ASP A 38 0.00 -9.05 -0.23
C ASP A 38 -0.72 -8.78 1.09
N VAL A 39 -0.12 -9.24 2.19
CA VAL A 39 -0.55 -8.91 3.56
C VAL A 39 0.56 -8.15 4.26
N LEU A 40 0.30 -6.89 4.59
CA LEU A 40 1.29 -5.97 5.15
C LEU A 40 0.90 -5.57 6.57
N THR A 41 1.87 -5.57 7.48
CA THR A 41 1.70 -5.17 8.88
C THR A 41 2.84 -4.22 9.24
N GLY A 42 2.54 -2.94 9.51
CA GLY A 42 3.56 -1.95 9.89
C GLY A 42 4.12 -2.26 11.27
N GLY A 43 3.22 -2.41 12.23
CA GLY A 43 3.52 -2.62 13.63
C GLY A 43 3.45 -1.32 14.42
N THR A 44 4.41 -1.08 15.31
CA THR A 44 4.42 0.15 16.11
C THR A 44 5.40 1.15 15.55
N GLY A 45 4.93 2.38 15.31
CA GLY A 45 5.74 3.49 14.83
C GLY A 45 4.97 4.25 13.78
N ASP A 46 5.68 5.08 13.02
CA ASP A 46 5.12 5.78 11.87
C ASP A 46 5.61 5.06 10.62
N ASP A 47 4.76 4.24 10.02
CA ASP A 47 5.14 3.34 8.94
C ASP A 47 4.73 3.87 7.56
N VAL A 48 5.45 3.47 6.52
CA VAL A 48 5.19 3.82 5.13
C VAL A 48 4.86 2.57 4.32
N PHE A 49 3.65 2.50 3.80
CA PHE A 49 3.26 1.50 2.83
C PHE A 49 3.46 2.07 1.43
N LEU A 50 4.43 1.55 0.71
CA LEU A 50 4.86 2.05 -0.58
C LEU A 50 4.32 1.17 -1.72
N TYR A 51 3.68 1.81 -2.69
CA TYR A 51 3.25 1.20 -3.95
C TYR A 51 3.95 1.91 -5.10
N VAL A 52 4.76 1.18 -5.86
CA VAL A 52 5.47 1.71 -7.04
C VAL A 52 4.83 1.13 -8.30
N PHE A 53 4.28 1.99 -9.15
CA PHE A 53 3.62 1.57 -10.39
C PHE A 53 4.56 1.72 -11.59
N ASP A 54 4.89 0.62 -12.27
CA ASP A 54 5.74 0.60 -13.47
C ASP A 54 4.99 0.89 -14.79
N GLY A 55 3.74 1.33 -14.67
CA GLY A 55 2.84 1.57 -15.80
C GLY A 55 2.05 0.34 -16.25
N ASN A 56 2.23 -0.82 -15.61
CA ASN A 56 1.25 -1.89 -15.60
C ASN A 56 0.48 -1.79 -14.28
N VAL A 57 -0.69 -1.18 -14.38
CA VAL A 57 -1.66 -1.09 -13.29
C VAL A 57 -2.07 -2.51 -12.90
N GLU A 58 -1.88 -2.92 -11.65
CA GLU A 58 -2.93 -3.23 -10.67
C GLU A 58 -2.34 -3.12 -9.25
N ALA A 59 -3.02 -2.43 -8.33
CA ALA A 59 -2.84 -2.75 -6.93
C ALA A 59 -3.49 -4.12 -6.72
N ASP A 60 -2.69 -5.16 -6.52
CA ASP A 60 -3.06 -6.57 -6.66
C ASP A 60 -4.03 -7.09 -5.57
N GLY A 61 -4.63 -6.20 -4.79
CA GLY A 61 -5.60 -6.54 -3.75
C GLY A 61 -5.01 -6.64 -2.34
N ASP A 62 -3.90 -5.93 -2.10
CA ASP A 62 -3.20 -5.94 -0.84
C ASP A 62 -4.09 -5.57 0.34
N THR A 63 -3.74 -6.16 1.49
CA THR A 63 -4.38 -5.90 2.78
C THR A 63 -3.33 -5.41 3.77
N ILE A 64 -3.45 -4.15 4.20
CA ILE A 64 -2.73 -3.63 5.34
C ILE A 64 -3.56 -3.92 6.59
N THR A 65 -2.95 -4.61 7.56
CA THR A 65 -3.69 -5.21 8.68
C THR A 65 -3.86 -4.32 9.90
N ASP A 66 -3.06 -3.26 10.02
CA ASP A 66 -2.94 -2.43 11.22
C ASP A 66 -2.75 -0.95 10.93
N PHE A 67 -3.21 -0.47 9.77
CA PHE A 67 -2.99 0.91 9.32
C PHE A 67 -3.54 1.93 10.33
N ASN A 68 -2.66 2.69 10.95
CA ASN A 68 -3.00 3.78 11.86
C ASN A 68 -2.96 5.11 11.10
N ARG A 69 -4.11 5.68 10.78
CA ARG A 69 -4.22 6.97 10.05
C ARG A 69 -3.52 8.18 10.71
N HIS A 70 -3.14 8.09 11.99
CA HIS A 70 -2.45 9.15 12.70
C HIS A 70 -0.92 9.02 12.65
N HIS A 71 -0.41 7.83 12.34
CA HIS A 71 1.00 7.48 12.37
C HIS A 71 1.51 7.05 10.98
N ASP A 72 0.70 6.28 10.25
CA ASP A 72 1.11 5.63 9.01
C ASP A 72 0.76 6.46 7.77
N VAL A 73 1.51 6.21 6.71
CA VAL A 73 1.35 6.86 5.42
C VAL A 73 1.29 5.82 4.31
N LEU A 74 0.30 5.95 3.44
CA LEU A 74 0.22 5.21 2.19
C LEU A 74 0.77 6.09 1.06
N VAL A 75 1.82 5.63 0.41
CA VAL A 75 2.53 6.37 -0.65
C VAL A 75 2.39 5.62 -1.97
N PHE A 76 1.92 6.34 -2.98
CA PHE A 76 1.85 5.87 -4.36
C PHE A 76 2.88 6.62 -5.21
N GLN A 77 3.89 5.90 -5.72
CA GLN A 77 4.96 6.44 -6.56
C GLN A 77 4.81 5.94 -8.00
N ASP A 78 5.08 6.81 -8.96
CA ASP A 78 5.35 6.39 -10.33
C ASP A 78 6.78 5.82 -10.39
N TYR A 79 7.01 4.82 -11.23
CA TYR A 79 8.31 4.19 -11.44
C TYR A 79 9.37 5.16 -11.97
N ASP A 80 8.98 6.31 -12.53
CA ASP A 80 9.91 7.40 -12.87
C ASP A 80 10.37 8.24 -11.65
N GLY A 81 9.93 7.89 -10.44
CA GLY A 81 10.22 8.60 -9.19
C GLY A 81 9.39 9.86 -8.98
N GLY A 82 8.42 10.13 -9.86
CA GLY A 82 7.43 11.17 -9.70
C GLY A 82 6.37 10.80 -8.66
N THR A 83 5.85 11.82 -7.97
CA THR A 83 4.61 11.67 -7.21
C THR A 83 3.45 11.57 -8.19
N LEU A 84 2.60 10.54 -8.09
CA LEU A 84 1.40 10.46 -8.91
C LEU A 84 0.54 11.72 -8.69
N THR A 85 0.36 12.50 -9.74
CA THR A 85 -0.36 13.79 -9.65
C THR A 85 -1.88 13.62 -9.75
N HIS A 86 -2.37 12.44 -10.20
CA HIS A 86 -3.78 12.08 -10.24
C HIS A 86 -3.96 10.62 -9.80
N LEU A 87 -4.55 10.42 -8.63
CA LEU A 87 -5.12 9.14 -8.21
C LEU A 87 -6.58 9.10 -8.68
N VAL A 88 -6.89 8.36 -9.74
CA VAL A 88 -8.29 8.00 -10.04
C VAL A 88 -8.58 6.71 -9.29
N ALA A 89 -8.77 6.86 -7.99
CA ALA A 89 -9.50 5.87 -7.24
C ALA A 89 -10.98 6.09 -7.54
N ASP A 90 -11.58 5.25 -8.37
CA ASP A 90 -13.03 5.21 -8.45
C ASP A 90 -13.54 4.95 -7.03
N LEU A 91 -14.31 5.87 -6.47
CA LEU A 91 -14.76 5.87 -5.06
C LEU A 91 -15.60 4.64 -4.68
N TRP A 92 -15.77 3.70 -5.61
CA TRP A 92 -16.45 2.41 -5.45
C TRP A 92 -15.47 1.25 -5.20
N THR A 93 -14.20 1.37 -5.58
CA THR A 93 -13.16 0.32 -5.40
C THR A 93 -12.28 0.56 -4.17
N LEU A 94 -12.15 1.81 -3.70
CA LEU A 94 -11.61 2.08 -2.37
C LEU A 94 -12.66 1.76 -1.29
N SER A 95 -12.84 0.48 -1.00
CA SER A 95 -13.61 0.06 0.17
C SER A 95 -12.80 0.33 1.44
N TYR A 96 -12.79 1.59 1.90
CA TYR A 96 -12.18 1.94 3.18
C TYR A 96 -13.19 1.61 4.29
N LEU A 97 -12.96 0.50 5.00
CA LEU A 97 -13.65 0.22 6.25
C LEU A 97 -12.86 0.86 7.40
N ILE A 98 -12.83 2.20 7.45
CA ILE A 98 -12.46 2.89 8.69
C ILE A 98 -13.60 2.65 9.64
N ASP A 99 -13.39 1.84 10.68
CA ASP A 99 -14.44 1.67 11.69
C ASP A 99 -14.53 2.91 12.62
N GLY A 100 -13.67 3.90 12.40
CA GLY A 100 -13.60 5.13 13.18
C GLY A 100 -13.02 4.92 14.58
N SER A 101 -12.54 3.71 14.90
CA SER A 101 -11.77 3.41 16.09
C SER A 101 -10.39 4.07 16.01
N THR A 102 -9.80 4.29 17.18
CA THR A 102 -8.73 5.28 17.37
C THR A 102 -7.33 4.73 17.21
N GLU A 103 -7.13 3.48 16.79
CA GLU A 103 -5.81 2.85 16.95
C GLU A 103 -5.27 2.12 15.71
N THR A 104 -6.07 1.33 14.98
CA THR A 104 -5.60 0.60 13.78
C THR A 104 -6.79 0.18 12.92
N ASP A 105 -6.75 0.45 11.61
CA ASP A 105 -7.77 0.06 10.63
C ASP A 105 -7.19 -0.96 9.63
N VAL A 106 -8.04 -1.85 9.11
CA VAL A 106 -7.66 -2.72 7.98
C VAL A 106 -7.92 -1.97 6.69
N LEU A 107 -6.86 -1.67 5.93
CA LEU A 107 -6.96 -1.02 4.62
C LEU A 107 -6.80 -2.06 3.51
N ARG A 108 -7.80 -2.12 2.62
CA ARG A 108 -7.73 -2.92 1.39
C ARG A 108 -7.49 -2.02 0.20
N ILE A 109 -6.48 -2.36 -0.58
CA ILE A 109 -6.06 -1.57 -1.73
C ILE A 109 -6.42 -2.37 -2.98
N THR A 110 -7.48 -1.95 -3.66
CA THR A 110 -8.00 -2.59 -4.87
C THR A 110 -8.32 -1.55 -5.93
N GLY A 111 -8.04 -1.87 -7.20
CA GLY A 111 -8.54 -1.10 -8.34
C GLY A 111 -8.02 0.34 -8.41
N ILE A 112 -6.75 0.55 -8.08
CA ILE A 112 -6.06 1.83 -8.31
C ILE A 112 -5.57 1.86 -9.75
N ASP A 113 -6.18 2.69 -10.61
CA ASP A 113 -5.72 2.92 -11.98
C ASP A 113 -4.86 4.20 -12.04
N THR A 114 -3.59 4.03 -12.42
CA THR A 114 -2.70 5.16 -12.69
C THR A 114 -2.91 5.62 -14.12
N LEU A 115 -3.89 6.51 -14.32
CA LEU A 115 -4.08 7.13 -15.62
C LEU A 115 -2.85 7.96 -16.02
N LYS A 116 -2.09 7.49 -17.00
CA LYS A 116 -1.24 8.37 -17.81
C LYS A 116 -2.18 9.33 -18.54
N GLN A 117 -2.09 10.63 -18.23
CA GLN A 117 -2.84 11.72 -18.88
C GLN A 117 -3.00 11.44 -20.39
N GLY A 118 -4.20 11.06 -20.84
CA GLY A 118 -4.48 10.85 -22.26
C GLY A 118 -5.37 9.68 -22.68
N VAL A 119 -5.82 8.81 -21.76
CA VAL A 119 -6.83 7.78 -22.08
C VAL A 119 -8.14 8.16 -21.39
N ASP A 120 -9.01 8.85 -22.12
CA ASP A 120 -10.39 9.07 -21.69
C ASP A 120 -11.06 7.71 -21.46
N HIS A 121 -11.50 7.43 -20.23
CA HIS A 121 -12.46 6.36 -20.01
C HIS A 121 -13.84 6.87 -20.45
N PRO A 122 -14.48 6.28 -21.47
CA PRO A 122 -15.89 6.54 -21.71
C PRO A 122 -16.71 5.93 -20.58
N PHE A 123 -17.42 6.77 -19.84
CA PHE A 123 -18.46 6.34 -18.90
C PHE A 123 -19.47 5.46 -19.63
N VAL A 124 -19.53 4.16 -19.29
CA VAL A 124 -20.68 3.29 -19.61
C VAL A 124 -21.06 2.50 -18.37
#